data_AF-A0A0E9W7M3-F1
#
_entry.id   AF-A0A0E9W7M3-F1
#
_cell.length_a   1.000
_cell.length_b   1.000
_cell.length_c   1.000
_cell.angle_alpha   90.00
_cell.angle_beta   90.00
_cell.angle_gamma   90.00
#
_symmetry.space_group_name_H-M   'P 1'
#
loop_
_entity.id
_entity.type
_entity.pdbx_description
1 polymer ?
#
loop_
_entity_poly.entity_id
_entity_poly.type
_entity_poly.pdbx_seq_one_letter_code
_entity_poly.pdbx_strand_id
1 'polypeptide(L)' 'MGLIHKATNDCEFSSFFSESCAPGADEGSSLCKLCVGKGKDNVGGVKCRASTEELYYGNSGAFRAWWRVVVMLPL' A
#
# COMPACT_ATOMS: atom_id res chain seq x y z
N MET A 1 6.80 8.20 -6.22
CA MET A 1 8.11 7.65 -5.77
C MET A 1 9.33 8.50 -6.16
N GLY A 2 9.25 9.40 -7.16
CA GLY A 2 10.43 10.13 -7.66
C GLY A 2 11.17 11.02 -6.65
N LEU A 3 10.51 11.55 -5.61
CA LEU A 3 11.17 12.35 -4.57
C LEU A 3 12.09 11.52 -3.67
N ILE A 4 11.69 10.30 -3.31
CA ILE A 4 12.52 9.39 -2.47
C ILE A 4 13.76 8.94 -3.25
N HIS A 5 13.59 8.60 -4.53
CA HIS A 5 14.71 8.29 -5.42
C HIS A 5 15.65 9.49 -5.60
N LYS A 6 15.10 10.71 -5.72
CA LYS A 6 15.93 11.93 -5.85
C LYS A 6 16.73 12.22 -4.57
N ALA A 7 16.19 11.88 -3.40
CA ALA A 7 16.85 12.09 -2.12
C ALA A 7 17.89 11.01 -1.78
N THR A 8 17.59 9.73 -2.08
CA THR A 8 18.43 8.60 -1.65
C THR A 8 19.21 7.93 -2.78
N ASN A 9 18.89 8.25 -4.04
CA ASN A 9 19.43 7.56 -5.23
C ASN A 9 19.13 6.05 -5.26
N ASP A 10 18.09 5.63 -4.55
CA ASP A 10 17.74 4.22 -4.38
C ASP A 10 16.39 3.92 -5.04
N CYS A 11 16.33 2.82 -5.78
CA CYS A 11 15.15 2.35 -6.50
C CYS A 11 14.33 1.35 -5.67
N GLU A 12 14.84 0.92 -4.52
CA GLU A 12 14.24 -0.12 -3.68
C GLU A 12 13.27 0.48 -2.66
N PHE A 13 12.13 0.97 -3.14
CA PHE A 13 11.09 1.54 -2.27
C PHE A 13 10.48 0.53 -1.28
N SER A 14 10.68 -0.77 -1.54
CA SER A 14 10.23 -1.88 -0.68
C SER A 14 10.95 -1.86 0.68
N SER A 15 12.20 -1.41 0.75
CA SER A 15 12.96 -1.36 2.00
C SER A 15 12.78 -0.06 2.78
N PHE A 16 12.21 0.98 2.16
CA PHE A 16 11.90 2.26 2.82
C PHE A 16 10.71 2.15 3.77
N PHE A 17 9.71 1.38 3.37
CA PHE A 17 8.50 1.20 4.14
C PHE A 17 8.43 -0.26 4.57
N SER A 18 8.50 -0.53 5.88
CA SER A 18 8.41 -1.90 6.41
C SER A 18 7.16 -2.62 5.90
N GLU A 19 6.04 -1.88 5.82
CA GLU A 19 4.79 -2.33 5.23
C GLU A 19 4.06 -1.09 4.66
N SER A 20 3.54 -1.19 3.44
CA SER A 20 2.68 -0.16 2.86
C SER A 20 1.63 -0.79 1.93
N CYS A 21 0.76 0.05 1.35
CA CYS A 21 -0.15 -0.36 0.29
C CYS A 21 -0.02 0.56 -0.92
N ALA A 22 0.61 0.06 -1.98
CA ALA A 22 0.78 0.71 -3.27
C ALA A 22 0.16 -0.18 -4.36
N PRO A 23 -1.08 0.08 -4.79
CA PRO A 23 -1.73 -0.69 -5.84
C PRO A 23 -0.90 -0.72 -7.12
N GLY A 24 -0.72 -1.91 -7.69
CA GLY A 24 0.14 -2.16 -8.86
C GLY A 24 1.58 -2.54 -8.52
N ALA A 25 1.94 -2.61 -7.23
CA ALA A 25 3.20 -3.22 -6.80
C ALA A 25 3.12 -4.75 -6.81
N ASP A 26 4.29 -5.40 -6.72
CA ASP A 26 4.38 -6.85 -6.68
C ASP A 26 3.79 -7.42 -5.39
N GLU A 27 2.94 -8.44 -5.48
CA GLU A 27 2.22 -9.02 -4.33
C GLU A 27 3.16 -9.52 -3.23
N GLY A 28 4.39 -9.91 -3.58
CA GLY A 28 5.42 -10.36 -2.63
C GLY A 28 6.18 -9.24 -1.93
N SER A 29 6.01 -7.98 -2.32
CA SER A 29 6.76 -6.84 -1.77
C SER A 29 6.12 -6.27 -0.51
N SER A 30 6.91 -5.59 0.33
CA SER A 30 6.42 -4.86 1.51
C SER A 30 5.37 -3.80 1.14
N LEU A 31 5.42 -3.32 -0.12
CA LEU A 31 4.51 -2.35 -0.72
C LEU A 31 3.07 -2.85 -0.87
N CYS A 32 2.83 -4.16 -0.82
CA CYS A 32 1.49 -4.76 -0.89
C CYS A 32 1.03 -5.38 0.44
N LYS A 33 1.86 -5.34 1.50
CA LYS A 33 1.56 -6.02 2.76
C LYS A 33 0.34 -5.45 3.46
N LEU A 34 0.18 -4.13 3.47
CA LEU A 34 -0.97 -3.46 4.09
C LEU A 34 -2.21 -3.42 3.18
N CYS A 35 -2.11 -3.88 1.94
CA CYS A 35 -3.24 -3.93 1.04
C CYS A 35 -4.28 -4.97 1.47
N VAL A 36 -5.56 -4.60 1.32
CA VAL A 36 -6.71 -5.44 1.73
C VAL A 36 -7.52 -5.95 0.54
N GLY A 37 -7.28 -5.47 -0.68
CA GLY A 37 -8.12 -5.83 -1.83
C GLY A 37 -9.60 -5.46 -1.59
N LYS A 38 -10.52 -6.39 -1.87
CA LYS A 38 -11.98 -6.23 -1.74
C LYS A 38 -12.54 -6.32 -0.30
N GLY A 39 -11.72 -6.39 0.75
CA GLY A 39 -12.20 -6.49 2.14
C GLY A 39 -11.20 -7.10 3.12
N LYS A 40 -11.60 -7.36 4.38
CA LYS A 40 -10.75 -8.08 5.35
C LYS A 40 -10.48 -9.53 4.93
N ASP A 41 -11.46 -10.13 4.28
CA ASP A 41 -11.33 -11.43 3.66
C ASP A 41 -10.78 -11.20 2.26
N ASN A 42 -9.55 -11.65 2.01
CA ASN A 42 -8.87 -11.60 0.72
C ASN A 42 -9.54 -12.53 -0.31
N VAL A 43 -10.87 -12.45 -0.44
CA VAL A 43 -11.69 -13.28 -1.31
C VAL A 43 -11.52 -12.75 -2.72
N GLY A 44 -10.66 -13.40 -3.50
CA GLY A 44 -10.63 -13.26 -4.95
C GLY A 44 -9.37 -12.66 -5.57
N GLY A 45 -8.22 -12.64 -4.90
CA GLY A 45 -6.94 -12.33 -5.56
C GLY A 45 -6.84 -10.92 -6.16
N VAL A 46 -7.58 -9.96 -5.58
CA VAL A 46 -7.60 -8.55 -6.02
C VAL A 46 -6.72 -7.66 -5.14
N LYS A 47 -5.92 -8.28 -4.27
CA LYS A 47 -4.99 -7.59 -3.37
C LYS A 47 -3.88 -6.94 -4.19
N CYS A 48 -3.60 -5.67 -3.95
CA CYS A 48 -2.59 -4.88 -4.66
C CYS A 48 -2.86 -4.67 -6.17
N ARG A 49 -4.09 -4.92 -6.64
CA ARG A 49 -4.44 -4.68 -8.03
C ARG A 49 -4.69 -3.19 -8.24
N ALA A 50 -4.07 -2.60 -9.26
CA ALA A 50 -4.34 -1.23 -9.70
C ALA A 50 -5.76 -1.09 -10.33
N SER A 51 -6.80 -1.32 -9.55
CA SER A 51 -8.20 -1.30 -9.96
C SER A 51 -9.07 -0.86 -8.79
N THR A 52 -10.22 -0.25 -9.08
CA THR A 52 -11.19 0.23 -8.08
C THR A 52 -11.79 -0.87 -7.20
N GLU A 53 -11.55 -2.12 -7.55
CA GLU A 53 -11.87 -3.28 -6.71
C GLU A 53 -11.03 -3.33 -5.43
N GLU A 54 -9.84 -2.74 -5.44
CA GLU A 54 -9.02 -2.60 -4.24
C GLU A 54 -9.48 -1.39 -3.42
N LEU A 55 -9.84 -1.61 -2.15
CA LEU A 55 -10.36 -0.58 -1.26
C LEU A 55 -9.37 0.56 -0.99
N TYR A 56 -8.07 0.28 -1.14
CA TYR A 56 -7.00 1.27 -1.01
C TYR A 56 -6.57 1.90 -2.34
N TYR A 57 -7.25 1.56 -3.44
CA TYR A 57 -7.06 2.19 -4.74
C TYR A 57 -7.68 3.60 -4.79
N GLY A 58 -6.94 4.53 -5.38
CA GLY A 58 -7.34 5.94 -5.50
C GLY A 58 -7.17 6.76 -4.21
N ASN A 59 -7.41 8.07 -4.28
CA ASN A 59 -7.15 9.00 -3.17
C ASN A 59 -7.94 8.66 -1.90
N SER A 60 -9.20 8.26 -2.04
CA SER A 60 -10.03 7.87 -0.90
C SER A 60 -9.53 6.59 -0.23
N GLY A 61 -8.93 5.69 -1.00
CA GLY A 61 -8.29 4.48 -0.52
C GLY A 61 -6.97 4.75 0.18
N ALA A 62 -6.12 5.58 -0.41
CA ALA A 62 -4.86 6.03 0.19
C ALA A 62 -5.07 6.73 1.54
N PHE A 63 -6.09 7.58 1.65
CA PHE A 63 -6.44 8.22 2.91
C PHE A 63 -6.96 7.23 3.95
N ARG A 64 -7.72 6.20 3.54
CA ARG A 64 -8.16 5.13 4.46
C ARG A 64 -7.02 4.24 4.93
N ALA A 65 -6.05 3.95 4.08
CA ALA A 65 -4.84 3.24 4.45
C ALA A 65 -4.03 4.07 5.47
N TRP A 66 -3.84 5.36 5.19
CA TRP A 66 -3.17 6.30 6.09
C TRP A 66 -3.90 6.44 7.44
N TRP A 67 -5.22 6.60 7.42
CA TRP A 67 -6.04 6.62 8.63
C TRP A 67 -5.85 5.34 9.45
N ARG A 68 -5.78 4.17 8.81
CA ARG A 68 -5.52 2.91 9.54
C ARG A 68 -4.13 2.86 10.16
N VAL A 69 -3.10 3.38 9.51
CA VAL A 69 -1.73 3.41 10.05
C VAL A 69 -1.58 4.43 11.18
N VAL A 70 -2.23 5.60 11.05
CA VAL A 70 -2.12 6.69 12.05
C VAL A 70 -3.03 6.47 13.26
N VAL A 71 -4.21 5.86 13.09
CA VAL A 71 -5.17 5.65 14.18
C VAL A 71 -4.99 4.32 14.92
N MET A 72 -4.30 3.33 14.33
CA MET A 72 -3.85 2.14 15.07
C MET A 72 -2.49 2.33 15.77
N LEU A 73 -1.86 3.50 15.65
CA LEU A 73 -0.73 3.83 16.52
C LEU A 73 -1.28 3.96 17.95
N PRO A 74 -0.89 3.11 18.91
CA PRO A 74 -1.33 3.27 20.28
C PRO A 74 -0.77 4.60 20.80
N LEU A 75 -1.67 5.50 21.19
CA LEU A 75 -1.36 6.60 22.11
C LEU A 75 -0.94 6.01 23.47
#